data_AF-A0A0G1GK80-F1
#
_entry.id   AF-A0A0G1GK80-F1
#
_cell.length_a   1.000
_cell.length_b   1.000
_cell.length_c   1.000
_cell.angle_alpha   90.00
_cell.angle_beta   90.00
_cell.angle_gamma   90.00
#
_symmetry.space_group_name_H-M   'P 1'
#
loop_
_entity.id
_entity.type
_entity.pdbx_description
1 polymer ?
#
loop_
_entity_poly.entity_id
_entity_poly.type
_entity_poly.pdbx_seq_one_letter_code
_entity_poly.pdbx_strand_id
1 'polypeptide(L)'
;MILYIIIFISACLLALVITRGIITISRRYHILDAPSLPLKAHAKEMPLLGGIGIFLTSVLVFFILLKIGEFVVFQSQFDPLYGLSQNYLARAGFQTSLASSVPLKNLIAIFIASIILGIGGFIDDRFKIKPSQQFIFPMLATIIVIASGVGIRTATNPLYEIGLSAVPFFNLDAVKLKLITIGGIPYFFSLYADSFTFLWLLGMMYTTKFLDGLDGLVAGITENISRRIWKHLAWVYTWHARNYGRSPCQHHAPYYGNTNSGCLLDYSPPLIF
;
A
#
# COMPACT_ATOMS: atom_id res chain seq x y z
N MET A 1 13.18 16.58 3.59
CA MET A 1 14.08 15.73 2.79
C MET A 1 15.06 14.94 3.65
N ILE A 2 15.83 15.59 4.54
CA ILE A 2 16.83 14.92 5.41
C ILE A 2 16.20 13.80 6.28
N LEU A 3 15.03 14.06 6.90
CA LEU A 3 14.31 13.06 7.71
C LEU A 3 14.03 11.75 6.94
N TYR A 4 13.58 11.85 5.68
CA TYR A 4 13.30 10.68 4.85
C TYR A 4 14.56 9.88 4.51
N ILE A 5 15.70 10.56 4.31
CA ILE A 5 16.99 9.90 4.09
C ILE A 5 17.43 9.15 5.36
N ILE A 6 17.26 9.75 6.54
CA ILE A 6 17.56 9.11 7.83
C ILE A 6 16.67 7.87 8.03
N ILE A 7 15.37 7.98 7.77
CA ILE A 7 14.42 6.84 7.84
C ILE A 7 14.87 5.72 6.89
N PHE A 8 15.24 6.06 5.65
CA PHE A 8 15.70 5.08 4.68
C PHE A 8 16.98 4.36 5.11
N ILE A 9 18.00 5.11 5.54
CA ILE A 9 19.29 4.55 5.99
C ILE A 9 19.09 3.69 7.24
N SER A 10 18.31 4.17 8.22
CA SER A 10 18.01 3.40 9.44
C SER A 10 17.22 2.12 9.15
N ALA A 11 16.23 2.16 8.25
CA ALA A 11 15.51 0.97 7.80
C ALA A 11 16.44 -0.04 7.11
N CYS A 12 17.38 0.43 6.27
CA CYS A 12 18.37 -0.42 5.62
C CYS A 12 19.32 -1.10 6.63
N LEU A 13 19.83 -0.33 7.60
CA LEU A 13 20.68 -0.87 8.67
C LEU A 13 19.92 -1.89 9.53
N LEU A 14 18.67 -1.58 9.89
CA LEU A 14 17.82 -2.50 10.65
C LEU A 14 17.57 -3.79 9.87
N ALA A 15 17.30 -3.71 8.56
CA ALA A 15 17.13 -4.87 7.69
C ALA A 15 18.38 -5.78 7.71
N LEU A 16 19.58 -5.20 7.63
CA LEU A 16 20.84 -5.96 7.68
C LEU A 16 21.04 -6.69 9.01
N VAL A 17 20.72 -6.03 10.13
CA VAL A 17 20.82 -6.63 11.47
C VAL A 17 19.83 -7.77 11.64
N ILE A 18 18.56 -7.55 11.28
CA ILE A 18 17.51 -8.58 11.37
C ILE A 18 17.83 -9.76 10.46
N THR A 19 18.26 -9.50 9.22
CA THR A 19 18.64 -10.55 8.27
C THR A 19 19.77 -11.44 8.82
N ARG A 20 20.80 -10.84 9.44
CA ARG A 20 21.86 -11.62 10.11
C ARG A 20 21.33 -12.48 11.27
N GLY A 21 20.39 -11.95 12.05
CA GLY A 21 19.71 -12.71 13.11
C GLY A 21 18.96 -13.92 12.54
N ILE A 22 18.17 -13.69 11.48
CA ILE A 22 17.39 -14.74 10.82
C ILE A 22 18.28 -15.82 10.21
N ILE A 23 19.40 -15.47 9.57
CA ILE A 23 20.37 -16.44 9.04
C ILE A 23 20.89 -17.35 10.16
N THR A 24 21.24 -16.77 11.31
CA THR A 24 21.71 -17.52 12.48
C THR A 24 20.65 -18.48 13.00
N ILE A 25 19.41 -18.02 13.10
CA ILE A 25 18.26 -18.83 13.54
C ILE A 25 17.99 -19.97 12.55
N SER A 26 17.97 -19.69 11.26
CA SER A 26 17.73 -20.68 10.20
C SER A 26 18.74 -21.82 10.25
N ARG A 27 20.02 -21.50 10.47
CA ARG A 27 21.08 -22.49 10.62
C ARG A 27 20.95 -23.30 11.90
N ARG A 28 20.58 -22.67 13.02
CA ARG A 28 20.41 -23.35 14.31
C ARG A 28 19.27 -24.36 14.30
N TYR A 29 18.19 -24.07 13.58
CA TYR A 29 17.04 -24.96 13.45
C TYR A 29 17.06 -25.83 12.20
N HIS A 30 18.16 -25.84 11.43
CA HIS A 30 18.32 -26.59 10.17
C HIS A 30 17.18 -26.36 9.15
N ILE A 31 16.64 -25.14 9.11
CA ILE A 31 15.64 -24.73 8.11
C ILE A 31 16.42 -24.15 6.94
N LEU A 32 17.00 -25.03 6.13
CA LEU A 32 17.88 -24.71 5.02
C LEU A 32 17.41 -25.40 3.73
N ASP A 33 17.62 -24.75 2.60
CA ASP A 33 17.37 -25.30 1.26
C ASP A 33 18.65 -25.90 0.69
N ALA A 34 18.58 -27.18 0.32
CA ALA A 34 19.69 -27.90 -0.27
C ALA A 34 19.74 -27.68 -1.79
N PRO A 35 20.92 -27.69 -2.41
CA PRO A 35 21.07 -27.48 -3.85
C PRO A 35 20.47 -28.64 -4.65
N SER A 36 19.44 -28.35 -5.46
CA SER A 36 18.78 -29.32 -6.35
C SER A 36 18.75 -28.81 -7.79
N LEU A 37 19.60 -29.38 -8.65
CA LEU A 37 19.56 -29.15 -10.09
C LEU A 37 18.25 -29.71 -10.68
N PRO A 38 17.63 -29.09 -11.72
CA PRO A 38 18.15 -28.03 -12.60
C PRO A 38 17.73 -26.58 -12.25
N LEU A 39 16.83 -26.37 -11.28
CA LEU A 39 16.24 -25.05 -10.97
C LEU A 39 16.93 -24.31 -9.82
N LYS A 40 17.59 -25.01 -8.90
CA LYS A 40 18.27 -24.41 -7.74
C LYS A 40 19.78 -24.44 -7.92
N ALA A 41 20.32 -23.42 -8.61
CA ALA A 41 21.73 -23.33 -8.99
C ALA A 41 22.66 -22.78 -7.88
N HIS A 42 22.22 -22.77 -6.63
CA HIS A 42 23.05 -22.31 -5.51
C HIS A 42 24.07 -23.38 -5.15
N ALA A 43 25.33 -23.02 -4.92
CA ALA A 43 26.39 -23.98 -4.57
C ALA A 43 26.39 -24.40 -3.08
N LYS A 44 25.62 -23.71 -2.24
CA LYS A 44 25.63 -23.87 -0.78
C LYS A 44 24.20 -23.84 -0.23
N GLU A 45 24.00 -24.52 0.90
CA GLU A 45 22.75 -24.48 1.65
C GLU A 45 22.32 -23.04 1.97
N MET A 46 21.09 -22.68 1.58
CA MET A 46 20.56 -21.33 1.76
C MET A 46 19.47 -21.29 2.84
N PRO A 47 19.40 -20.24 3.66
CA PRO A 47 18.34 -20.10 4.66
C PRO A 47 16.99 -19.76 4.00
N LEU A 48 15.95 -20.53 4.32
CA LEU A 48 14.60 -20.37 3.74
C LEU A 48 13.80 -19.21 4.36
N LEU A 49 14.19 -18.74 5.55
CA LEU A 49 13.38 -17.80 6.34
C LEU A 49 13.55 -16.31 5.97
N GLY A 50 14.07 -16.01 4.78
CA GLY A 50 14.38 -14.63 4.36
C GLY A 50 13.16 -13.69 4.38
N GLY A 51 11.99 -14.18 3.97
CA GLY A 51 10.74 -13.40 3.95
C GLY A 51 10.32 -12.89 5.33
N ILE A 52 10.54 -13.69 6.39
CA ILE A 52 10.23 -13.29 7.77
C ILE A 52 11.12 -12.13 8.21
N GLY A 53 12.39 -12.11 7.80
CA GLY A 53 13.31 -11.02 8.11
C GLY A 53 12.85 -9.69 7.51
N ILE A 54 12.42 -9.71 6.25
CA ILE A 54 11.89 -8.53 5.57
C ILE A 54 10.58 -8.07 6.23
N PHE A 55 9.67 -9.00 6.54
CA PHE A 55 8.41 -8.71 7.20
C PHE A 55 8.59 -8.09 8.59
N LEU A 56 9.44 -8.67 9.43
CA LEU A 56 9.74 -8.12 10.76
C LEU A 56 10.33 -6.72 10.66
N THR A 57 11.21 -6.49 9.69
CA THR A 57 11.79 -5.17 9.45
C THR A 57 10.71 -4.15 9.07
N SER A 58 9.82 -4.48 8.13
CA SER A 58 8.77 -3.56 7.68
C SER A 58 7.78 -3.22 8.80
N VAL A 59 7.42 -4.19 9.63
CA VAL A 59 6.57 -3.98 10.82
C VAL A 59 7.25 -3.07 11.84
N LEU A 60 8.51 -3.32 12.18
CA LEU A 60 9.25 -2.49 13.14
C LEU A 60 9.41 -1.04 12.64
N VAL A 61 9.79 -0.86 11.37
CA VAL A 61 9.90 0.47 10.76
C VAL A 61 8.57 1.19 10.79
N PHE A 62 7.45 0.50 10.50
CA PHE A 62 6.13 1.10 10.58
C PHE A 62 5.81 1.62 11.99
N PHE A 63 6.03 0.82 13.05
CA PHE A 63 5.79 1.27 14.42
C PHE A 63 6.72 2.41 14.86
N ILE A 64 7.98 2.38 14.43
CA ILE A 64 8.93 3.48 14.65
C ILE A 64 8.41 4.76 13.99
N LEU A 65 7.90 4.68 12.76
CA LEU A 65 7.32 5.83 12.06
C LEU A 65 6.08 6.39 12.76
N LEU A 66 5.21 5.53 13.27
CA LEU A 66 4.07 6.00 14.09
C LEU A 66 4.54 6.77 15.33
N LYS A 67 5.56 6.27 16.03
CA LYS A 67 6.11 6.93 17.21
C LYS A 67 6.85 8.24 16.90
N ILE A 68 7.61 8.29 15.81
CA ILE A 68 8.22 9.53 15.33
C ILE A 68 7.14 10.55 14.98
N GLY A 69 6.05 10.11 14.32
CA GLY A 69 4.89 10.96 14.05
C GLY A 69 4.31 11.57 15.32
N GLU A 70 3.97 10.75 16.32
CA GLU A 70 3.47 11.23 17.62
C GLU A 70 4.45 12.22 18.29
N PHE A 71 5.75 11.91 18.27
CA PHE A 71 6.78 12.77 18.87
C PHE A 71 6.89 14.13 18.19
N VAL A 72 6.86 14.18 16.86
CA VAL A 72 6.92 15.44 16.10
C VAL A 72 5.67 16.29 16.33
N VAL A 73 4.47 15.67 16.41
CA VAL A 73 3.24 16.38 16.79
C VAL A 73 3.38 16.97 18.19
N PHE A 74 3.83 16.16 19.14
CA PHE A 74 3.97 16.58 20.54
C PHE A 74 4.90 17.79 20.66
N GLN A 75 6.08 17.78 20.04
CA GLN A 75 7.03 18.90 20.06
C GLN A 75 6.41 20.18 19.50
N SER A 76 5.61 20.07 18.43
CA SER A 76 4.95 21.23 17.81
C SER A 76 3.91 21.92 18.71
N GLN A 77 3.54 21.28 19.82
CA GLN A 77 2.61 21.80 20.82
C GLN A 77 3.31 22.60 21.94
N PHE A 78 4.64 22.48 22.09
CA PHE A 78 5.43 23.04 23.19
C PHE A 78 6.36 24.18 22.80
N ASP A 79 6.36 24.67 21.55
CA ASP A 79 7.09 25.88 21.15
C ASP A 79 6.23 27.13 21.43
N PRO A 80 6.43 27.87 22.54
CA PRO A 80 5.63 29.05 22.88
C PRO A 80 6.32 30.34 22.40
N LEU A 81 7.57 30.25 21.91
CA LEU A 81 8.47 31.39 21.74
C LEU A 81 8.42 32.02 20.34
N TYR A 82 7.68 31.43 19.41
CA TYR A 82 7.46 31.95 18.07
C TYR A 82 6.06 31.48 17.69
N GLY A 83 5.07 32.36 17.83
CA GLY A 83 3.64 32.11 17.59
C GLY A 83 3.32 31.69 16.14
N LEU A 84 3.87 30.55 15.73
CA LEU A 84 3.59 29.89 14.46
C LEU A 84 2.18 29.32 14.60
N SER A 85 1.23 30.09 14.07
CA SER A 85 -0.13 29.65 13.81
C SER A 85 -0.17 28.19 13.36
N GLN A 86 -1.16 27.42 13.84
CA GLN A 86 -1.47 26.05 13.40
C GLN A 86 -1.43 25.87 11.86
N ASN A 87 -1.65 26.95 11.11
CA ASN A 87 -1.57 27.01 9.66
C ASN A 87 -0.17 26.74 9.07
N TYR A 88 0.93 26.93 9.81
CA TYR A 88 2.29 26.62 9.33
C TYR A 88 2.66 25.14 9.45
N LEU A 89 2.20 24.45 10.50
CA LEU A 89 2.33 22.99 10.64
C LEU A 89 1.47 22.25 9.60
N ALA A 90 0.28 22.79 9.31
CA ALA A 90 -0.54 22.36 8.18
C ALA A 90 0.13 22.59 6.81
N ARG A 91 0.90 23.70 6.65
CA ARG A 91 1.67 24.03 5.43
C ARG A 91 2.97 23.24 5.27
N ALA A 92 3.58 22.79 6.38
CA ALA A 92 4.77 21.93 6.37
C ALA A 92 4.47 20.49 5.90
N GLY A 93 3.22 20.19 5.52
CA GLY A 93 2.79 18.87 5.06
C GLY A 93 2.66 17.85 6.19
N PHE A 94 2.89 18.26 7.43
CA PHE A 94 2.70 17.44 8.61
C PHE A 94 1.26 17.59 9.11
N GLN A 95 0.32 17.29 8.22
CA GLN A 95 -1.04 17.03 8.68
C GLN A 95 -1.02 15.72 9.47
N THR A 96 -1.56 15.75 10.67
CA THR A 96 -1.98 14.60 11.50
C THR A 96 -3.11 13.79 10.84
N SER A 97 -3.11 13.70 9.51
CA SER A 97 -4.21 13.22 8.68
C SER A 97 -4.06 11.77 8.21
N LEU A 98 -2.97 11.09 8.54
CA LEU A 98 -2.91 9.62 8.37
C LEU A 98 -4.03 8.92 9.14
N ALA A 99 -4.41 9.45 10.31
CA ALA A 99 -5.54 8.97 11.10
C ALA A 99 -6.92 9.43 10.57
N SER A 100 -7.00 10.53 9.80
CA SER A 100 -8.26 11.06 9.27
C SER A 100 -8.62 10.52 7.88
N SER A 101 -7.63 10.16 7.06
CA SER A 101 -7.83 9.74 5.67
C SER A 101 -7.86 8.22 5.49
N VAL A 102 -7.23 7.46 6.40
CA VAL A 102 -7.27 6.00 6.41
C VAL A 102 -7.83 5.54 7.76
N PRO A 103 -9.00 4.90 7.80
CA PRO A 103 -9.56 4.46 9.07
C PRO A 103 -8.64 3.40 9.68
N LEU A 104 -8.36 3.53 10.98
CA LEU A 104 -7.45 2.65 11.73
C LEU A 104 -7.77 1.16 11.55
N LYS A 105 -9.06 0.83 11.40
CA LYS A 105 -9.53 -0.54 11.13
C LYS A 105 -8.90 -1.16 9.87
N ASN A 106 -8.67 -0.38 8.81
CA ASN A 106 -8.08 -0.85 7.56
C ASN A 106 -6.60 -1.14 7.75
N LEU A 107 -5.89 -0.27 8.48
CA LEU A 107 -4.48 -0.49 8.83
C LEU A 107 -4.34 -1.77 9.66
N ILE A 108 -5.13 -1.90 10.74
CA ILE A 108 -5.14 -3.09 11.58
C ILE A 108 -5.40 -4.35 10.75
N ALA A 109 -6.38 -4.31 9.83
CA ALA A 109 -6.69 -5.44 8.96
C ALA A 109 -5.52 -5.81 8.02
N ILE A 110 -4.85 -4.83 7.41
CA ILE A 110 -3.66 -5.06 6.57
C ILE A 110 -2.53 -5.68 7.41
N PHE A 111 -2.32 -5.22 8.64
CA PHE A 111 -1.34 -5.82 9.56
C PHE A 111 -1.68 -7.26 9.89
N ILE A 112 -2.92 -7.54 10.29
CA ILE A 112 -3.37 -8.91 10.60
C ILE A 112 -3.21 -9.81 9.36
N ALA A 113 -3.63 -9.34 8.19
CA ALA A 113 -3.48 -10.08 6.93
C ALA A 113 -2.01 -10.37 6.62
N SER A 114 -1.12 -9.41 6.82
CA SER A 114 0.32 -9.59 6.60
C SER A 114 0.96 -10.59 7.58
N ILE A 115 0.51 -10.63 8.83
CA ILE A 115 0.95 -11.62 9.82
C ILE A 115 0.49 -13.02 9.38
N ILE A 116 -0.76 -13.16 8.93
CA ILE A 116 -1.30 -14.44 8.44
C ILE A 116 -0.50 -14.95 7.25
N LEU A 117 -0.16 -14.07 6.29
CA LEU A 117 0.69 -14.42 5.16
C LEU A 117 2.10 -14.82 5.60
N GLY A 118 2.71 -14.09 6.54
CA GLY A 118 4.02 -14.42 7.08
C GLY A 118 4.05 -15.79 7.79
N ILE A 119 3.01 -16.09 8.57
CA ILE A 119 2.83 -17.40 9.21
C ILE A 119 2.62 -18.48 8.15
N GLY A 120 1.77 -18.23 7.16
CA GLY A 120 1.53 -19.16 6.06
C GLY A 120 2.80 -19.50 5.27
N GLY A 121 3.61 -18.49 4.96
CA GLY A 121 4.91 -18.66 4.32
C GLY A 121 5.87 -19.46 5.18
N PHE A 122 5.99 -19.13 6.47
CA PHE A 122 6.82 -19.90 7.41
C PHE A 122 6.43 -21.39 7.47
N ILE A 123 5.13 -21.67 7.52
CA ILE A 123 4.60 -23.03 7.56
C ILE A 123 4.89 -23.75 6.25
N ASP A 124 4.72 -23.09 5.10
CA ASP A 124 5.03 -23.64 3.78
C ASP A 124 6.50 -24.04 3.68
N ASP A 125 7.41 -23.15 4.07
CA ASP A 125 8.86 -23.36 4.00
C ASP A 125 9.32 -24.50 4.92
N ARG A 126 8.73 -24.61 6.12
CA ARG A 126 9.12 -25.63 7.10
C ARG A 126 8.51 -27.00 6.85
N PHE A 127 7.22 -27.05 6.50
CA PHE A 127 6.44 -28.30 6.47
C PHE A 127 6.09 -28.78 5.05
N LYS A 128 6.43 -28.03 3.99
CA LYS A 128 6.17 -28.37 2.58
C LYS A 128 4.73 -28.87 2.39
N ILE A 129 3.78 -28.01 2.77
CA ILE A 129 2.35 -28.32 2.75
C ILE A 129 1.83 -28.53 1.32
N LYS A 130 0.70 -29.23 1.17
CA LYS A 130 0.10 -29.45 -0.15
C LYS A 130 -0.38 -28.11 -0.74
N PRO A 131 -0.30 -27.91 -2.07
CA PRO A 131 -0.70 -26.65 -2.72
C PRO A 131 -2.12 -26.17 -2.37
N SER A 132 -3.06 -27.10 -2.16
CA SER A 132 -4.44 -26.77 -1.74
C SER A 132 -4.53 -26.19 -0.33
N GLN A 133 -3.66 -26.62 0.59
CA GLN A 133 -3.63 -26.10 1.97
C GLN A 133 -2.93 -24.74 2.02
N GLN A 134 -1.97 -24.51 1.14
CA GLN A 134 -1.28 -23.23 1.09
C GLN A 134 -2.20 -22.07 0.67
N PHE A 135 -3.18 -22.34 -0.19
CA PHE A 135 -4.16 -21.35 -0.64
C PHE A 135 -5.01 -20.75 0.49
N ILE A 136 -5.11 -21.46 1.62
CA ILE A 136 -5.91 -21.01 2.77
C ILE A 136 -5.38 -19.70 3.35
N PHE A 137 -4.07 -19.52 3.48
CA PHE A 137 -3.50 -18.32 4.10
C PHE A 137 -3.72 -17.05 3.26
N PRO A 138 -3.43 -17.02 1.94
CA PRO A 138 -3.78 -15.91 1.07
C PRO A 138 -5.29 -15.62 1.02
N MET A 139 -6.12 -16.65 1.03
CA MET A 139 -7.57 -16.50 1.05
C MET A 139 -8.04 -15.80 2.33
N LEU A 140 -7.59 -16.26 3.50
CA LEU A 140 -7.92 -15.65 4.79
C LEU A 140 -7.42 -14.20 4.88
N ALA A 141 -6.18 -13.94 4.46
CA ALA A 141 -5.61 -12.59 4.45
C ALA A 141 -6.43 -11.62 3.59
N THR A 142 -6.82 -12.07 2.39
CA THR A 142 -7.66 -11.30 1.46
C THR A 142 -9.03 -11.00 2.04
N ILE A 143 -9.68 -12.00 2.65
CA ILE A 143 -11.00 -11.83 3.28
C ILE A 143 -10.94 -10.80 4.41
N ILE A 144 -9.90 -10.81 5.24
CA ILE A 144 -9.73 -9.85 6.34
C ILE A 144 -9.58 -8.43 5.82
N VAL A 145 -8.80 -8.23 4.76
CA VAL A 145 -8.63 -6.92 4.12
C VAL A 145 -9.96 -6.42 3.57
N ILE A 146 -10.70 -7.25 2.83
CA ILE A 146 -12.01 -6.87 2.25
C ILE A 146 -13.03 -6.59 3.35
N ALA A 147 -13.09 -7.41 4.41
CA ALA A 147 -14.00 -7.23 5.53
C ALA A 147 -13.77 -5.92 6.29
N SER A 148 -12.57 -5.36 6.25
CA SER A 148 -12.28 -4.03 6.81
C SER A 148 -12.86 -2.88 5.97
N GLY A 149 -13.29 -3.16 4.74
CA GLY A 149 -13.82 -2.19 3.78
C GLY A 149 -12.79 -1.70 2.77
N VAL A 150 -11.64 -2.37 2.66
CA VAL A 150 -10.63 -2.11 1.62
C VAL A 150 -11.03 -2.87 0.36
N GLY A 151 -11.38 -2.13 -0.69
CA GLY A 151 -11.77 -2.73 -1.97
C GLY A 151 -11.83 -1.72 -3.11
N ILE A 152 -11.79 -2.26 -4.32
CA ILE A 152 -11.83 -1.51 -5.58
C ILE A 152 -13.30 -1.23 -5.91
N ARG A 153 -13.77 -0.02 -5.60
CA ARG A 153 -15.18 0.39 -5.83
C ARG A 153 -15.47 0.78 -7.28
N THR A 154 -14.46 1.32 -7.95
CA THR A 154 -14.56 1.84 -9.32
C THR A 154 -13.33 1.43 -10.10
N ALA A 155 -13.51 1.02 -11.35
CA ALA A 155 -12.43 0.74 -12.27
C ALA A 155 -12.51 1.67 -13.48
N THR A 156 -11.38 2.24 -13.89
CA THR A 156 -11.32 3.08 -15.10
C THR A 156 -11.60 2.25 -16.34
N ASN A 157 -12.40 2.79 -17.25
CA ASN A 157 -12.70 2.13 -18.51
C ASN A 157 -11.66 2.53 -19.59
N PRO A 158 -10.76 1.63 -20.01
CA PRO A 158 -9.78 1.96 -21.04
C PRO A 158 -10.42 2.24 -22.41
N LEU A 159 -11.65 1.76 -22.64
CA LEU A 159 -12.38 1.98 -23.89
C LEU A 159 -12.89 3.42 -24.02
N TYR A 160 -13.04 4.14 -22.91
CA TYR A 160 -13.43 5.55 -22.91
C TYR A 160 -12.33 6.43 -23.49
N GLU A 161 -11.09 6.20 -23.05
CA GLU A 161 -9.91 6.97 -23.51
C GLU A 161 -9.64 6.80 -25.01
N ILE A 162 -9.94 5.63 -25.57
CA ILE A 162 -9.82 5.36 -27.02
C ILE A 162 -11.09 5.68 -27.81
N GLY A 163 -12.11 6.29 -27.19
CA GLY A 163 -13.34 6.73 -27.86
C GLY A 163 -14.34 5.63 -28.25
N LEU A 164 -14.15 4.40 -27.77
CA LEU A 164 -15.04 3.25 -28.05
C LEU A 164 -16.16 3.07 -27.02
N SER A 165 -16.15 3.84 -25.93
CA SER A 165 -17.20 3.79 -24.90
C SER A 165 -17.54 5.19 -24.39
N ALA A 166 -18.82 5.44 -24.14
CA ALA A 166 -19.29 6.70 -23.56
C ALA A 166 -19.20 6.74 -22.02
N VAL A 167 -18.80 5.64 -21.38
CA VAL A 167 -18.77 5.50 -19.92
C VAL A 167 -17.32 5.51 -19.43
N PRO A 168 -16.89 6.50 -18.62
CA PRO A 168 -15.49 6.62 -18.19
C PRO A 168 -15.08 5.64 -17.08
N PHE A 169 -16.02 5.18 -16.26
CA PHE A 169 -15.74 4.32 -15.11
C PHE A 169 -16.76 3.19 -14.99
N PHE A 170 -16.28 1.99 -14.66
CA PHE A 170 -17.11 0.88 -14.21
C PHE A 170 -17.38 1.03 -12.71
N ASN A 171 -18.65 1.19 -12.34
CA ASN A 171 -19.07 1.21 -10.94
C ASN A 171 -19.30 -0.23 -10.45
N LEU A 172 -18.33 -0.75 -9.69
CA LEU A 172 -18.36 -2.11 -9.15
C LEU A 172 -19.14 -2.18 -7.82
N ASP A 173 -19.49 -1.04 -7.25
CA ASP A 173 -20.21 -0.90 -5.98
C ASP A 173 -21.74 -0.84 -6.17
N ALA A 174 -22.23 -1.19 -7.37
CA ALA A 174 -23.63 -1.07 -7.76
C ALA A 174 -24.57 -2.04 -7.01
N VAL A 175 -24.13 -3.28 -6.77
CA VAL A 175 -24.93 -4.33 -6.12
C VAL A 175 -24.40 -4.56 -4.71
N LYS A 176 -25.09 -3.95 -3.73
CA LYS A 176 -24.78 -4.07 -2.29
C LYS A 176 -25.75 -4.99 -1.60
N LEU A 177 -25.23 -6.02 -0.97
CA LEU A 177 -25.97 -6.92 -0.09
C LEU A 177 -25.63 -6.57 1.35
N LYS A 178 -26.63 -6.21 2.15
CA LYS A 178 -26.42 -6.00 3.59
C LYS A 178 -26.21 -7.36 4.26
N LEU A 179 -25.02 -7.59 4.82
CA LEU A 179 -24.66 -8.84 5.48
C LEU A 179 -25.17 -8.89 6.92
N ILE A 180 -24.68 -7.96 7.74
CA ILE A 180 -24.89 -7.96 9.19
C ILE A 180 -24.89 -6.53 9.72
N THR A 181 -25.58 -6.29 10.82
CA THR A 181 -25.51 -5.02 11.55
C THR A 181 -24.87 -5.27 12.89
N ILE A 182 -23.65 -4.75 13.11
CA ILE A 182 -22.93 -4.92 14.38
C ILE A 182 -22.87 -3.54 15.05
N GLY A 183 -23.39 -3.43 16.27
CA GLY A 183 -23.39 -2.16 17.02
C GLY A 183 -24.14 -1.02 16.32
N GLY A 184 -25.19 -1.33 15.55
CA GLY A 184 -25.95 -0.34 14.77
C GLY A 184 -25.31 0.06 13.43
N ILE A 185 -24.13 -0.46 13.10
CA ILE A 185 -23.42 -0.16 11.85
C ILE A 185 -23.70 -1.28 10.83
N PRO A 186 -24.33 -0.98 9.68
CA PRO A 186 -24.58 -1.98 8.64
C PRO A 186 -23.31 -2.27 7.83
N TYR A 187 -22.96 -3.55 7.74
CA TYR A 187 -21.89 -4.05 6.89
C TYR A 187 -22.46 -4.55 5.56
N PHE A 188 -21.90 -4.07 4.45
CA PHE A 188 -22.32 -4.41 3.10
C PHE A 188 -21.25 -5.25 2.40
N PHE A 189 -21.71 -6.22 1.62
CA PHE A 189 -20.92 -6.96 0.65
C PHE A 189 -21.31 -6.48 -0.74
N SER A 190 -20.33 -5.96 -1.47
CA SER A 190 -20.52 -5.47 -2.83
C SER A 190 -20.08 -6.56 -3.80
N LEU A 191 -21.04 -7.23 -4.44
CA LEU A 191 -20.78 -8.48 -5.17
C LEU A 191 -19.65 -8.34 -6.19
N TYR A 192 -19.66 -7.28 -7.02
CA TYR A 192 -18.65 -7.08 -8.05
C TYR A 192 -17.35 -6.49 -7.50
N ALA A 193 -17.43 -5.46 -6.65
CA ALA A 193 -16.24 -4.82 -6.08
C ALA A 193 -15.42 -5.80 -5.22
N ASP A 194 -16.08 -6.57 -4.35
CA ASP A 194 -15.40 -7.46 -3.41
C ASP A 194 -14.85 -8.69 -4.13
N SER A 195 -15.61 -9.27 -5.08
CA SER A 195 -15.11 -10.38 -5.90
C SER A 195 -13.92 -9.96 -6.76
N PHE A 196 -13.97 -8.79 -7.38
CA PHE A 196 -12.85 -8.27 -8.18
C PHE A 196 -11.62 -8.01 -7.29
N THR A 197 -11.81 -7.37 -6.14
CA THR A 197 -10.73 -7.15 -5.17
C THR A 197 -10.14 -8.46 -4.68
N PHE A 198 -10.98 -9.46 -4.41
CA PHE A 198 -10.55 -10.77 -3.94
C PHE A 198 -9.65 -11.46 -4.97
N LEU A 199 -10.10 -11.54 -6.23
CA LEU A 199 -9.32 -12.11 -7.32
C LEU A 199 -8.05 -11.30 -7.60
N TRP A 200 -8.11 -9.97 -7.50
CA TRP A 200 -6.96 -9.10 -7.70
C TRP A 200 -5.87 -9.35 -6.64
N LEU A 201 -6.23 -9.34 -5.36
CA LEU A 201 -5.27 -9.57 -4.27
C LEU A 201 -4.66 -10.98 -4.33
N LEU A 202 -5.48 -12.00 -4.58
CA LEU A 202 -4.97 -13.36 -4.81
C LEU A 202 -4.05 -13.42 -6.04
N GLY A 203 -4.47 -12.83 -7.16
CA GLY A 203 -3.68 -12.79 -8.38
C GLY A 203 -2.30 -12.17 -8.16
N MET A 204 -2.22 -11.04 -7.44
CA MET A 204 -0.94 -10.40 -7.13
C MET A 204 -0.04 -11.28 -6.25
N MET A 205 -0.59 -11.93 -5.22
CA MET A 205 0.19 -12.83 -4.34
C MET A 205 0.70 -14.07 -5.09
N TYR A 206 -0.13 -14.68 -5.93
CA TYR A 206 0.27 -15.85 -6.72
C TYR A 206 1.23 -15.47 -7.84
N THR A 207 1.13 -14.28 -8.41
CA THR A 207 2.08 -13.78 -9.40
C THR A 207 3.48 -13.71 -8.82
N THR A 208 3.66 -13.17 -7.62
CA THR A 208 5.00 -13.14 -6.99
C THR A 208 5.53 -14.53 -6.69
N LYS A 209 4.66 -15.48 -6.33
CA LYS A 209 5.07 -16.87 -6.11
C LYS A 209 5.45 -17.57 -7.41
N PHE A 210 4.73 -17.30 -8.50
CA PHE A 210 5.00 -17.86 -9.82
C PHE A 210 6.30 -17.33 -10.42
N LEU A 211 6.62 -16.06 -10.16
CA LEU A 211 7.86 -15.42 -10.62
C LEU A 211 9.08 -15.76 -9.76
N ASP A 212 8.91 -16.49 -8.66
CA ASP A 212 10.02 -16.89 -7.80
C ASP A 212 10.68 -18.17 -8.33
N GLY A 213 11.82 -18.00 -9.01
CA GLY A 213 12.57 -19.13 -9.60
C GLY A 213 14.06 -18.89 -9.77
N LEU A 214 14.54 -17.67 -9.53
CA LEU A 214 15.96 -17.28 -9.59
C LEU A 214 16.28 -16.33 -8.43
N ASP A 215 17.50 -16.45 -7.90
CA ASP A 215 17.95 -15.66 -6.75
C ASP A 215 17.80 -14.15 -7.01
N GLY A 216 16.96 -13.50 -6.18
CA GLY A 216 16.76 -12.05 -6.22
C GLY A 216 15.81 -11.52 -7.31
N LEU A 217 15.20 -12.38 -8.13
CA LEU A 217 14.30 -11.96 -9.22
C LEU A 217 13.08 -11.19 -8.68
N VAL A 218 12.32 -11.79 -7.76
CA VAL A 218 11.11 -11.17 -7.19
C VAL A 218 11.44 -9.92 -6.38
N ALA A 219 12.55 -9.92 -5.65
CA ALA A 219 13.02 -8.75 -4.91
C ALA A 219 13.32 -7.56 -5.84
N GLY A 220 14.00 -7.81 -6.97
CA GLY A 220 14.31 -6.79 -7.98
C GLY A 220 13.07 -6.27 -8.71
N ILE A 221 12.10 -7.13 -9.03
CA ILE A 221 10.82 -6.70 -9.63
C ILE A 221 10.05 -5.81 -8.64
N THR A 222 9.99 -6.20 -7.37
CA THR A 222 9.28 -5.46 -6.32
C THR A 222 9.92 -4.10 -6.04
N GLU A 223 11.26 -4.00 -6.06
CA GLU A 223 11.98 -2.72 -5.95
C GLU A 223 11.62 -1.79 -7.11
N ASN A 224 11.66 -2.30 -8.34
CA ASN A 224 11.37 -1.51 -9.53
C ASN A 224 9.93 -0.97 -9.54
N ILE A 225 8.96 -1.81 -9.17
CA ILE A 225 7.55 -1.43 -9.02
C ILE A 225 7.42 -0.35 -7.94
N SER A 226 8.01 -0.56 -6.77
CA SER A 226 7.95 0.38 -5.64
C SER A 226 8.51 1.76 -6.03
N ARG A 227 9.65 1.79 -6.74
CA ARG A 227 10.27 3.03 -7.23
C ARG A 227 9.40 3.75 -8.27
N ARG A 228 8.75 3.02 -9.18
CA ARG A 228 7.87 3.60 -10.19
C ARG A 228 6.60 4.19 -9.56
N ILE A 229 6.00 3.48 -8.60
CA ILE A 229 4.87 3.97 -7.80
C ILE A 229 5.26 5.25 -7.06
N TRP A 230 6.42 5.26 -6.37
CA TRP A 230 6.90 6.45 -5.66
C TRP A 230 7.08 7.66 -6.58
N LYS A 231 7.72 7.48 -7.75
CA LYS A 231 7.88 8.55 -8.74
C LYS A 231 6.55 9.08 -9.23
N HIS A 232 5.58 8.20 -9.48
CA HIS A 232 4.24 8.60 -9.90
C HIS A 232 3.54 9.42 -8.80
N LEU A 233 3.57 8.95 -7.55
CA LEU A 233 2.99 9.68 -6.42
C LEU A 233 3.65 11.04 -6.21
N ALA A 234 4.98 11.12 -6.30
CA ALA A 234 5.71 12.38 -6.22
C ALA A 234 5.34 13.34 -7.37
N TRP A 235 5.15 12.80 -8.59
CA TRP A 235 4.68 13.59 -9.72
C TRP A 235 3.25 14.10 -9.51
N VAL A 236 2.31 13.25 -9.08
CA VAL A 236 0.92 13.65 -8.77
C VAL A 236 0.89 14.73 -7.70
N TYR A 237 1.67 14.56 -6.63
CA TYR A 237 1.77 15.54 -5.55
C TYR A 237 2.30 16.89 -6.05
N THR A 238 3.39 16.88 -6.82
CA THR A 238 3.96 18.12 -7.39
C THR A 238 3.07 18.74 -8.47
N TRP A 239 2.25 17.95 -9.18
CA TRP A 239 1.24 18.45 -10.09
C TRP A 239 0.12 19.16 -9.31
N HIS A 240 -0.43 18.54 -8.28
CA HIS A 240 -1.44 19.19 -7.44
C HIS A 240 -0.89 20.46 -6.80
N ALA A 241 0.32 20.43 -6.23
CA ALA A 241 0.93 21.61 -5.62
C ALA A 241 1.15 22.77 -6.61
N ARG A 242 1.39 22.47 -7.89
CA ARG A 242 1.53 23.49 -8.95
C ARG A 242 0.21 24.05 -9.46
N ASN A 243 -0.86 23.27 -9.40
CA ASN A 243 -2.18 23.64 -9.94
C ASN A 243 -3.18 24.05 -8.86
N TYR A 244 -2.89 23.85 -7.58
CA TYR A 244 -3.69 24.35 -6.46
C TYR A 244 -3.69 25.89 -6.49
N GLY A 245 -4.81 26.50 -6.91
CA GLY A 245 -4.99 27.95 -6.96
C GLY A 245 -4.89 28.59 -8.35
N ARG A 246 -4.57 27.83 -9.41
CA ARG A 246 -4.88 28.30 -10.77
C ARG A 246 -6.35 27.97 -11.01
N SER A 247 -7.24 28.95 -10.95
CA SER A 247 -8.57 28.85 -11.55
C SER A 247 -8.45 29.28 -13.02
N PRO A 248 -9.03 28.58 -14.02
CA PRO A 248 -9.00 28.97 -15.42
C PRO A 248 -9.68 30.32 -15.69
N CYS A 249 -10.44 30.84 -14.72
CA CYS A 249 -11.28 32.02 -14.86
C CYS A 249 -10.54 33.37 -14.81
N GLN A 250 -9.21 33.42 -14.78
CA GLN A 250 -8.47 34.69 -14.68
C GLN A 250 -8.05 35.33 -16.01
N HIS A 251 -8.39 34.73 -17.17
CA HIS A 251 -7.91 35.26 -18.45
C HIS A 251 -8.92 35.81 -19.45
N HIS A 252 -10.24 35.74 -19.20
CA HIS A 252 -11.21 36.47 -20.02
C HIS A 252 -12.26 37.18 -19.15
N ALA A 253 -12.00 38.44 -18.86
CA ALA A 253 -13.05 39.40 -18.53
C ALA A 253 -13.02 40.52 -19.59
N PRO A 254 -13.80 40.43 -20.68
CA PRO A 254 -14.27 41.63 -21.35
C PRO A 254 -15.38 42.24 -20.49
N TYR A 255 -15.37 43.57 -20.44
CA TYR A 255 -16.32 44.43 -19.77
C TYR A 255 -17.81 44.05 -20.02
N TYR A 256 -18.58 44.04 -18.93
CA TYR A 256 -20.06 44.07 -18.81
C TYR A 256 -20.90 42.90 -19.35
N GLY A 257 -21.75 42.34 -18.45
CA GLY A 257 -23.06 41.79 -18.81
C GLY A 257 -23.34 40.33 -18.43
N ASN A 258 -23.68 40.10 -17.16
CA ASN A 258 -24.64 39.10 -16.64
C ASN A 258 -24.84 37.79 -17.44
N THR A 259 -24.37 36.66 -16.89
CA THR A 259 -25.16 35.41 -16.72
C THR A 259 -24.39 34.42 -15.84
N ASN A 260 -25.08 33.88 -14.83
CA ASN A 260 -24.60 32.81 -13.96
C ASN A 260 -24.45 31.49 -14.74
N SER A 261 -23.35 31.29 -15.45
CA SER A 261 -22.88 29.96 -15.86
C SER A 261 -21.63 29.62 -15.06
N GLY A 262 -21.83 28.85 -14.00
CA GLY A 262 -20.75 28.36 -13.13
C GLY A 262 -19.72 27.59 -13.95
N CYS A 263 -18.49 28.07 -13.97
CA CYS A 263 -17.33 27.32 -14.44
C CYS A 263 -17.07 26.15 -13.46
N LEU A 264 -17.75 25.03 -13.67
CA LEU A 264 -17.41 23.74 -13.08
C LEU A 264 -16.57 22.96 -14.08
N LEU A 265 -15.28 23.30 -14.19
CA LEU A 265 -14.30 22.39 -14.78
C LEU A 265 -13.50 21.78 -13.63
N ASP A 266 -13.78 20.50 -13.41
CA ASP A 266 -13.16 19.65 -12.41
C ASP A 266 -11.66 19.53 -12.73
N TYR A 267 -10.80 19.90 -11.77
CA TYR A 267 -9.34 19.73 -11.85
C TYR A 267 -8.98 18.25 -11.67
N SER A 268 -9.35 17.40 -12.63
CA SER A 268 -8.84 16.04 -12.67
C SER A 268 -7.44 16.05 -13.28
N PRO A 269 -6.40 15.49 -12.62
CA PRO A 269 -5.10 15.29 -13.26
C PRO A 269 -5.29 14.45 -14.53
N PRO A 270 -4.48 14.66 -15.60
CA PRO A 270 -4.51 13.75 -16.74
C PRO A 270 -4.18 12.35 -16.23
N LEU A 271 -5.15 11.44 -16.34
CA LEU A 271 -4.98 10.02 -16.04
C LEU A 271 -4.04 9.46 -17.11
N ILE A 272 -2.75 9.43 -16.83
CA ILE A 272 -1.78 8.73 -17.65
C ILE A 272 -1.55 7.36 -17.01
N PHE A 273 -2.23 6.35 -17.54
CA PHE A 273 -1.79 4.96 -17.44
C PHE A 273 -1.23 4.52 -18.78
#